data_AF-A0A947JL71-F1
#
_entry.id   AF-A0A947JL71-F1
#
_cell.length_a   1.000
_cell.length_b   1.000
_cell.length_c   1.000
_cell.angle_alpha   90.00
_cell.angle_beta   90.00
_cell.angle_gamma   90.00
#
_symmetry.space_group_name_H-M   'P 1'
#
loop_
_entity.id
_entity.type
_entity.pdbx_description
1 polymer ?
#
loop_
_entity_poly.entity_id
_entity_poly.type
_entity_poly.pdbx_seq_one_letter_code
_entity_poly.pdbx_strand_id
1 'polypeptide(L)'
;MHRLEKTVHRLFIAILVVFAVLFFLRNSLPSQNELVDEVAQIPIQKEINKDTITIPLDGSIGEVDPLYSYELYGLVVASYDSDVWYDQFHKDDPLNTKDLCVVWGGNATEGKYLKGKYSHGEFTCFWNFKSYEDYRNFNESEIANNHLIPADESLADKIKEAQIGDQIHFKGYISSYSIISEEDSSIIFSRGTSTIREDTGDNSCETVYVTDFEIVKKNPNIFALLYQYAIYALIFLTAISLLMWAF
;
A
#
# COMPACT_ATOMS: atom_id res chain seq x y z
N MET A 1 15.45 2.89 44.43
CA MET A 1 14.23 3.08 43.61
C MET A 1 14.11 4.48 43.03
N HIS A 2 13.97 5.54 43.82
CA HIS A 2 13.65 6.88 43.28
C HIS A 2 14.58 7.45 42.19
N ARG A 3 15.90 7.21 42.25
CA ARG A 3 16.83 7.62 41.17
C ARG A 3 16.66 6.81 39.89
N LEU A 4 16.35 5.52 40.02
CA LEU A 4 16.10 4.63 38.88
C LEU A 4 14.80 5.02 38.18
N GLU A 5 13.72 5.27 38.93
CA GLU A 5 12.43 5.75 38.40
C GLU A 5 12.60 7.03 37.57
N LYS A 6 13.30 8.02 38.12
CA LYS A 6 13.59 9.27 37.41
C LYS A 6 14.38 9.04 36.12
N THR A 7 15.27 8.05 36.11
CA THR A 7 16.07 7.71 34.94
C THR A 7 15.20 7.05 33.86
N VAL A 8 14.39 6.05 34.23
CA VAL A 8 13.45 5.39 33.32
C VAL A 8 12.47 6.40 32.73
N HIS A 9 11.92 7.30 33.55
CA HIS A 9 10.98 8.32 33.09
C HIS A 9 11.62 9.30 32.09
N ARG A 10 12.84 9.77 32.35
CA ARG A 10 13.58 10.63 31.41
C ARG A 10 13.89 9.92 30.10
N LEU A 11 14.29 8.65 30.17
CA LEU A 11 14.56 7.84 28.99
C LEU A 11 13.28 7.61 28.17
N PHE A 12 12.16 7.34 28.83
CA PHE A 12 10.86 7.22 28.17
C PHE A 12 10.50 8.48 27.38
N ILE A 13 10.62 9.67 28.00
CA ILE A 13 10.37 10.94 27.31
C ILE A 13 11.31 11.12 26.12
N ALA A 14 12.61 10.81 26.29
CA ALA A 14 13.58 10.91 25.21
C ALA A 14 13.24 9.99 24.02
N ILE A 15 12.89 8.72 24.30
CA ILE A 15 12.48 7.77 23.26
C ILE A 15 11.15 8.20 22.62
N LEU A 16 10.21 8.78 23.37
CA LEU A 16 8.96 9.30 22.83
C LEU A 16 9.19 10.44 21.82
N VAL A 17 10.15 11.34 22.11
CA VAL A 17 10.54 12.40 21.17
C VAL A 17 11.19 11.80 19.92
N VAL A 18 12.09 10.82 20.08
CA VAL A 18 12.72 10.11 18.94
C VAL A 18 11.67 9.40 18.10
N PHE A 19 10.73 8.70 18.74
CA PHE A 19 9.60 8.05 18.08
C PHE A 19 8.76 9.06 17.27
N ALA A 20 8.45 10.23 17.83
CA ALA A 20 7.69 11.26 17.13
C ALA A 20 8.43 11.78 15.90
N VAL A 21 9.75 12.00 15.97
CA VAL A 21 10.56 12.41 14.81
C VAL A 21 10.60 11.31 13.75
N LEU A 22 10.89 10.08 14.16
CA LEU A 22 10.96 8.91 13.28
C LEU A 22 9.61 8.61 12.62
N PHE A 23 8.50 8.88 13.31
CA PHE A 23 7.16 8.79 12.72
C PHE A 23 7.10 9.62 11.43
N PHE A 24 7.56 10.87 11.41
CA PHE A 24 7.52 11.67 10.19
C PHE A 24 8.53 11.24 9.10
N LEU A 25 9.61 10.56 9.48
CA LEU A 25 10.70 10.16 8.57
C LEU A 25 10.57 8.72 8.05
N ARG A 26 9.77 7.87 8.68
CA ARG A 26 9.67 6.43 8.33
C ARG A 26 9.16 6.18 6.91
N ASN A 27 8.42 7.14 6.33
CA ASN A 27 7.88 7.06 4.97
C ASN A 27 8.67 7.88 3.95
N SER A 28 9.94 8.21 4.24
CA SER A 28 10.82 8.86 3.26
C SER A 28 11.00 7.96 2.04
N LEU A 29 10.78 8.54 0.87
CA LEU A 29 10.97 7.88 -0.42
C LEU A 29 12.46 7.83 -0.77
N PRO A 30 12.92 6.74 -1.44
CA PRO A 30 14.30 6.63 -1.90
C PRO A 30 14.64 7.75 -2.89
N SER A 31 15.92 8.12 -3.00
CA SER A 31 16.35 9.05 -4.05
C SER A 31 16.37 8.38 -5.43
N GLN A 32 16.33 9.18 -6.48
CA GLN A 32 16.21 8.70 -7.87
C GLN A 32 17.29 7.68 -8.25
N ASN A 33 18.53 7.85 -7.78
CA ASN A 33 19.65 6.93 -8.02
C ASN A 33 19.57 5.61 -7.24
N GLU A 34 18.60 5.46 -6.34
CA GLU A 34 18.34 4.22 -5.61
C GLU A 34 17.24 3.38 -6.26
N LEU A 35 16.60 3.89 -7.31
CA LEU A 35 15.60 3.16 -8.08
C LEU A 35 16.25 2.17 -9.05
N VAL A 36 15.59 1.03 -9.26
CA VAL A 36 15.93 0.07 -10.32
C VAL A 36 15.47 0.58 -11.68
N ASP A 37 16.15 0.19 -12.75
CA ASP A 37 15.88 0.69 -14.10
C ASP A 37 14.48 0.29 -14.59
N GLU A 38 13.94 -0.83 -14.11
CA GLU A 38 12.65 -1.39 -14.51
C GLU A 38 11.46 -0.48 -14.19
N VAL A 39 11.57 0.42 -13.20
CA VAL A 39 10.50 1.39 -12.91
C VAL A 39 10.32 2.42 -14.02
N ALA A 40 11.24 2.51 -14.99
CA ALA A 40 11.08 3.30 -16.20
C ALA A 40 10.05 2.70 -17.16
N GLN A 41 9.71 1.41 -17.00
CA GLN A 41 8.82 0.71 -17.90
C GLN A 41 7.40 1.23 -17.78
N ILE A 42 6.75 1.36 -18.93
CA ILE A 42 5.33 1.68 -19.03
C ILE A 42 4.55 0.37 -18.77
N PRO A 43 3.62 0.33 -17.80
CA PRO A 43 2.74 -0.81 -17.57
C PRO A 43 2.15 -1.38 -18.86
N ILE A 44 2.18 -2.71 -18.97
CA ILE A 44 1.68 -3.46 -20.11
C ILE A 44 0.20 -3.78 -19.83
N GLN A 45 -0.68 -3.34 -20.72
CA GLN A 45 -2.11 -3.66 -20.68
C GLN A 45 -2.53 -4.21 -22.06
N LYS A 46 -3.10 -5.42 -22.08
CA LYS A 46 -3.57 -6.07 -23.33
C LYS A 46 -4.92 -6.71 -23.10
N GLU A 47 -5.85 -6.49 -24.03
CA GLU A 47 -7.18 -7.09 -23.98
C GLU A 47 -7.06 -8.61 -24.02
N ILE A 48 -7.87 -9.28 -23.21
CA ILE A 48 -7.91 -10.74 -23.12
C ILE A 48 -9.35 -11.23 -23.17
N ASN A 49 -9.50 -12.51 -23.51
CA ASN A 49 -10.75 -13.23 -23.33
C ASN A 49 -10.46 -14.38 -22.37
N LYS A 50 -10.89 -14.23 -21.12
CA LYS A 50 -10.66 -15.18 -20.03
C LYS A 50 -11.96 -15.36 -19.26
N ASP A 51 -12.26 -16.60 -18.89
CA ASP A 51 -13.44 -16.91 -18.10
C ASP A 51 -13.39 -16.25 -16.71
N THR A 52 -14.56 -15.95 -16.17
CA THR A 52 -14.74 -15.49 -14.78
C THR A 52 -14.06 -16.45 -13.82
N ILE A 53 -13.33 -15.89 -12.85
CA ILE A 53 -12.65 -16.62 -11.80
C ILE A 53 -13.57 -16.62 -10.58
N THR A 54 -13.88 -17.81 -10.09
CA THR A 54 -14.71 -18.00 -8.90
C THR A 54 -13.83 -18.25 -7.68
N ILE A 55 -14.03 -17.45 -6.63
CA ILE A 55 -13.31 -17.53 -5.35
C ILE A 55 -14.32 -17.91 -4.27
N PRO A 56 -14.20 -19.08 -3.63
CA PRO A 56 -15.09 -19.47 -2.55
C PRO A 56 -14.83 -18.59 -1.32
N LEU A 57 -15.90 -18.06 -0.71
CA LEU A 57 -15.89 -17.31 0.54
C LEU A 57 -16.84 -17.97 1.55
N ASP A 58 -16.76 -17.59 2.83
CA ASP A 58 -17.66 -18.15 3.85
C ASP A 58 -19.10 -17.60 3.65
N GLY A 59 -20.00 -18.44 3.15
CA GLY A 59 -21.40 -18.10 2.86
C GLY A 59 -21.63 -17.21 1.63
N SER A 60 -20.60 -16.98 0.82
CA SER A 60 -20.67 -16.18 -0.41
C SER A 60 -19.65 -16.67 -1.45
N ILE A 61 -19.76 -16.16 -2.66
CA ILE A 61 -18.86 -16.46 -3.78
C ILE A 61 -18.35 -15.14 -4.34
N GLY A 62 -17.04 -15.01 -4.46
CA GLY A 62 -16.40 -13.96 -5.23
C GLY A 62 -16.35 -14.32 -6.71
N GLU A 63 -16.87 -13.47 -7.59
CA GLU A 63 -16.73 -13.58 -9.03
C GLU A 63 -15.84 -12.45 -9.54
N VAL A 64 -14.73 -12.79 -10.18
CA VAL A 64 -13.76 -11.85 -10.74
C VAL A 64 -13.75 -12.00 -12.26
N ASP A 65 -14.05 -10.92 -12.97
CA ASP A 65 -14.14 -10.86 -14.43
C ASP A 65 -12.88 -10.20 -15.03
N PRO A 66 -11.96 -10.98 -15.61
CA PRO A 66 -10.72 -10.45 -16.15
C PRO A 66 -10.94 -9.73 -17.49
N LEU A 67 -10.50 -8.48 -17.60
CA LEU A 67 -10.69 -7.63 -18.80
C LEU A 67 -9.40 -7.47 -19.60
N TYR A 68 -8.27 -7.24 -18.91
CA TYR A 68 -6.97 -7.05 -19.54
C TYR A 68 -5.89 -7.81 -18.77
N SER A 69 -4.91 -8.40 -19.47
CA SER A 69 -3.66 -8.78 -18.80
C SER A 69 -2.89 -7.53 -18.42
N TYR A 70 -2.33 -7.51 -17.22
CA TYR A 70 -1.64 -6.36 -16.67
C TYR A 70 -0.30 -6.74 -16.05
N GLU A 71 0.71 -5.92 -16.30
CA GLU A 71 2.05 -6.04 -15.72
C GLU A 71 2.62 -4.66 -15.43
N LEU A 72 3.07 -4.45 -14.19
CA LEU A 72 3.57 -3.16 -13.72
C LEU A 72 4.88 -3.34 -12.95
N TYR A 73 5.85 -2.49 -13.27
CA TYR A 73 6.98 -2.16 -12.39
C TYR A 73 6.79 -0.75 -11.88
N GLY A 74 7.05 -0.50 -10.59
CA GLY A 74 6.95 0.85 -10.08
C GLY A 74 7.34 1.03 -8.62
N LEU A 75 7.35 2.29 -8.21
CA LEU A 75 7.67 2.74 -6.86
C LEU A 75 6.38 3.00 -6.08
N VAL A 76 6.22 2.35 -4.92
CA VAL A 76 5.11 2.62 -4.01
C VAL A 76 5.29 3.98 -3.34
N VAL A 77 4.39 4.92 -3.59
CA VAL A 77 4.44 6.27 -3.00
C VAL A 77 3.41 6.49 -1.90
N ALA A 78 2.33 5.70 -1.89
CA ALA A 78 1.37 5.61 -0.80
C ALA A 78 0.77 4.21 -0.78
N SER A 79 0.23 3.82 0.37
CA SER A 79 -0.50 2.56 0.50
C SER A 79 -1.60 2.70 1.53
N TYR A 80 -2.67 1.95 1.36
CA TYR A 80 -3.68 1.72 2.38
C TYR A 80 -3.79 0.23 2.62
N ASP A 81 -3.64 -0.14 3.89
CA ASP A 81 -3.78 -1.51 4.33
C ASP A 81 -5.23 -1.70 4.77
N SER A 82 -5.96 -2.58 4.09
CA SER A 82 -7.32 -2.91 4.53
C SER A 82 -7.24 -3.66 5.86
N ASP A 83 -6.21 -4.47 6.13
CA ASP A 83 -6.14 -5.37 7.29
C ASP A 83 -5.70 -4.72 8.62
N VAL A 84 -6.34 -3.62 9.01
CA VAL A 84 -6.23 -3.17 10.41
C VAL A 84 -7.11 -4.09 11.27
N TRP A 85 -6.44 -4.98 12.02
CA TRP A 85 -6.89 -6.03 12.98
C TRP A 85 -8.10 -5.75 13.91
N TYR A 86 -8.74 -4.60 13.84
CA TYR A 86 -10.00 -4.31 14.49
C TYR A 86 -10.84 -3.43 13.57
N ASP A 87 -11.52 -4.01 12.59
CA ASP A 87 -12.61 -3.27 11.95
C ASP A 87 -13.81 -4.12 11.56
N GLN A 88 -14.97 -3.57 11.92
CA GLN A 88 -16.29 -4.09 11.59
C GLN A 88 -16.71 -3.73 10.15
N PHE A 89 -15.82 -3.10 9.36
CA PHE A 89 -16.09 -2.61 8.01
C PHE A 89 -15.64 -3.57 6.89
N HIS A 90 -14.85 -4.61 7.20
CA HIS A 90 -14.31 -5.60 6.24
C HIS A 90 -15.28 -6.72 5.86
N LYS A 91 -16.54 -6.62 6.23
CA LYS A 91 -17.55 -7.60 5.81
C LYS A 91 -17.92 -7.46 4.34
N ASP A 92 -17.74 -6.28 3.76
CA ASP A 92 -18.30 -5.95 2.45
C ASP A 92 -17.30 -6.10 1.29
N ASP A 93 -15.98 -6.09 1.54
CA ASP A 93 -14.92 -6.29 0.51
C ASP A 93 -13.80 -7.28 0.94
N PRO A 94 -14.13 -8.55 1.26
CA PRO A 94 -13.18 -9.59 1.68
C PRO A 94 -12.13 -10.00 0.64
N LEU A 95 -12.25 -9.57 -0.62
CA LEU A 95 -11.28 -9.94 -1.66
C LEU A 95 -10.07 -9.00 -1.70
N ASN A 96 -10.20 -7.77 -1.19
CA ASN A 96 -9.12 -6.81 -1.21
C ASN A 96 -8.13 -7.01 -0.06
N THR A 97 -6.84 -7.06 -0.39
CA THR A 97 -5.78 -7.16 0.62
C THR A 97 -5.09 -5.84 0.90
N LYS A 98 -4.81 -5.03 -0.13
CA LYS A 98 -4.05 -3.80 0.02
C LYS A 98 -4.17 -2.96 -1.23
N ASP A 99 -4.30 -1.66 -1.02
CA ASP A 99 -4.25 -0.69 -2.09
C ASP A 99 -2.86 -0.05 -2.14
N LEU A 100 -2.27 -0.01 -3.34
CA LEU A 100 -0.95 0.57 -3.59
C LEU A 100 -1.05 1.70 -4.61
N CYS A 101 -0.60 2.89 -4.20
CA CYS A 101 -0.37 3.99 -5.12
C CYS A 101 1.04 3.92 -5.65
N VAL A 102 1.17 3.75 -6.97
CA VAL A 102 2.43 3.39 -7.61
C VAL A 102 2.77 4.40 -8.69
N VAL A 103 4.05 4.80 -8.75
CA VAL A 103 4.61 5.72 -9.76
C VAL A 103 5.64 4.97 -10.61
N TRP A 104 5.67 5.25 -11.91
CA TRP A 104 6.62 4.68 -12.87
C TRP A 104 7.03 5.73 -13.91
N GLY A 105 7.76 5.33 -14.94
CA GLY A 105 8.07 6.15 -16.12
C GLY A 105 8.85 7.42 -15.77
N GLY A 106 8.61 8.51 -16.51
CA GLY A 106 9.25 9.80 -16.33
C GLY A 106 9.09 10.37 -14.91
N ASN A 107 7.94 10.15 -14.28
CA ASN A 107 7.71 10.55 -12.89
C ASN A 107 8.72 9.93 -11.92
N ALA A 108 9.05 8.66 -12.10
CA ALA A 108 10.07 7.95 -11.34
C ALA A 108 11.48 8.33 -11.80
N THR A 109 11.76 8.18 -13.10
CA THR A 109 13.11 8.29 -13.66
C THR A 109 13.66 9.70 -13.69
N GLU A 110 12.84 10.73 -13.55
CA GLU A 110 13.28 12.14 -13.45
C GLU A 110 13.16 12.69 -12.01
N GLY A 111 12.82 11.84 -11.04
CA GLY A 111 12.73 12.25 -9.63
C GLY A 111 11.56 13.18 -9.30
N LYS A 112 10.55 13.28 -10.19
CA LYS A 112 9.37 14.15 -9.98
C LYS A 112 8.55 13.71 -8.76
N TYR A 113 8.51 12.40 -8.50
CA TYR A 113 7.84 11.84 -7.32
C TYR A 113 8.35 12.44 -5.99
N LEU A 114 9.61 12.85 -5.91
CA LEU A 114 10.18 13.45 -4.70
C LEU A 114 9.59 14.84 -4.36
N LYS A 115 8.90 15.47 -5.31
CA LYS A 115 8.26 16.80 -5.13
C LYS A 115 6.83 16.69 -4.62
N GLY A 116 6.22 15.50 -4.75
CA GLY A 116 4.86 15.24 -4.32
C GLY A 116 4.75 14.92 -2.84
N LYS A 117 3.59 15.20 -2.26
CA LYS A 117 3.14 14.52 -1.05
C LYS A 117 2.01 13.59 -1.42
N TYR A 118 2.07 12.39 -0.89
CA TYR A 118 1.10 11.35 -1.17
C TYR A 118 0.37 10.95 0.10
N SER A 119 -0.91 10.63 -0.05
CA SER A 119 -1.74 10.05 0.99
C SER A 119 -2.72 9.09 0.34
N HIS A 120 -3.28 8.18 1.12
CA HIS A 120 -4.17 7.15 0.62
C HIS A 120 -5.38 7.06 1.56
N GLY A 121 -6.58 7.11 0.99
CA GLY A 121 -7.83 6.76 1.68
C GLY A 121 -8.35 5.45 1.10
N GLU A 122 -9.33 4.81 1.73
CA GLU A 122 -9.76 3.41 1.48
C GLU A 122 -9.74 2.93 0.02
N PHE A 123 -10.05 3.78 -0.97
CA PHE A 123 -9.98 3.45 -2.40
C PHE A 123 -9.37 4.54 -3.27
N THR A 124 -8.65 5.51 -2.71
CA THR A 124 -8.20 6.68 -3.47
C THR A 124 -6.79 7.07 -3.09
N CYS A 125 -5.91 7.08 -4.09
CA CYS A 125 -4.61 7.72 -3.95
C CYS A 125 -4.74 9.23 -4.18
N PHE A 126 -4.26 10.02 -3.22
CA PHE A 126 -4.18 11.46 -3.32
C PHE A 126 -2.73 11.90 -3.43
N TRP A 127 -2.47 12.87 -4.31
CA TRP A 127 -1.19 13.54 -4.38
C TRP A 127 -1.38 15.06 -4.47
N ASN A 128 -0.44 15.79 -3.89
CA ASN A 128 -0.35 17.23 -4.06
C ASN A 128 1.09 17.71 -4.19
N PHE A 129 1.24 18.87 -4.81
CA PHE A 129 2.52 19.54 -4.98
C PHE A 129 2.49 20.92 -4.34
N LYS A 130 3.65 21.37 -3.87
CA LYS A 130 3.76 22.70 -3.26
C LYS A 130 3.67 23.83 -4.29
N SER A 131 4.18 23.58 -5.51
CA SER A 131 4.21 24.56 -6.58
C SER A 131 3.38 24.08 -7.77
N TYR A 132 2.81 25.05 -8.50
CA TYR A 132 2.11 24.76 -9.75
C TYR A 132 3.05 24.23 -10.84
N GLU A 133 4.32 24.62 -10.80
CA GLU A 133 5.35 24.14 -11.73
C GLU A 133 5.62 22.64 -11.52
N ASP A 134 5.80 22.20 -10.27
CA ASP A 134 5.97 20.78 -9.94
C ASP A 134 4.74 19.97 -10.38
N TYR A 135 3.53 20.49 -10.13
CA TYR A 135 2.28 19.86 -10.59
C TYR A 135 2.23 19.74 -12.11
N ARG A 136 2.54 20.80 -12.85
CA ARG A 136 2.54 20.82 -14.33
C ARG A 136 3.57 19.90 -14.94
N ASN A 137 4.67 19.64 -14.25
CA ASN A 137 5.74 18.77 -14.70
C ASN A 137 5.49 17.29 -14.37
N PHE A 138 4.53 17.00 -13.48
CA PHE A 138 4.15 15.63 -13.11
C PHE A 138 3.16 15.06 -14.13
N ASN A 139 3.45 13.86 -14.64
CA ASN A 139 2.61 13.20 -15.62
C ASN A 139 1.55 12.34 -14.91
N GLU A 140 0.29 12.74 -14.94
CA GLU A 140 -0.78 12.00 -14.25
C GLU A 140 -1.03 10.61 -14.85
N SER A 141 -0.59 10.32 -16.08
CA SER A 141 -0.66 8.99 -16.69
C SER A 141 0.49 8.05 -16.27
N GLU A 142 1.35 8.50 -15.37
CA GLU A 142 2.49 7.76 -14.80
C GLU A 142 2.38 7.60 -13.27
N ILE A 143 1.14 7.55 -12.78
CA ILE A 143 0.76 7.16 -11.42
C ILE A 143 -0.59 6.43 -11.49
N ALA A 144 -0.78 5.41 -10.66
CA ALA A 144 -2.09 4.77 -10.50
C ALA A 144 -2.32 4.31 -9.06
N ASN A 145 -3.59 4.35 -8.65
CA ASN A 145 -4.05 3.61 -7.50
C ASN A 145 -4.42 2.18 -7.93
N ASN A 146 -3.75 1.20 -7.35
CA ASN A 146 -3.95 -0.22 -7.65
C ASN A 146 -4.62 -0.88 -6.45
N HIS A 147 -5.80 -1.44 -6.67
CA HIS A 147 -6.56 -2.19 -5.69
C HIS A 147 -6.31 -3.69 -5.95
N LEU A 148 -5.61 -4.36 -5.04
CA LEU A 148 -5.02 -5.67 -5.31
C LEU A 148 -5.81 -6.81 -4.67
N ILE A 149 -6.31 -7.71 -5.53
CA ILE A 149 -6.98 -8.95 -5.17
C ILE A 149 -5.99 -10.10 -5.39
N PRO A 150 -5.44 -10.73 -4.35
CA PRO A 150 -4.48 -11.83 -4.53
C PRO A 150 -5.16 -13.09 -5.05
N ALA A 151 -4.47 -13.84 -5.91
CA ALA A 151 -4.96 -15.14 -6.37
C ALA A 151 -4.92 -16.24 -5.30
N ASP A 152 -4.08 -16.09 -4.28
CA ASP A 152 -3.93 -17.01 -3.14
C ASP A 152 -3.38 -16.31 -1.89
N GLU A 153 -3.40 -17.01 -0.75
CA GLU A 153 -2.93 -16.50 0.54
C GLU A 153 -1.44 -16.14 0.54
N SER A 154 -0.60 -16.88 -0.20
CA SER A 154 0.83 -16.57 -0.28
C SER A 154 1.09 -15.24 -1.00
N LEU A 155 0.30 -14.91 -2.02
CA LEU A 155 0.35 -13.61 -2.67
C LEU A 155 -0.21 -12.51 -1.77
N ALA A 156 -1.26 -12.80 -1.00
CA ALA A 156 -1.81 -11.85 -0.02
C ALA A 156 -0.72 -11.41 0.98
N ASP A 157 0.02 -12.35 1.56
CA ASP A 157 1.11 -12.06 2.50
C ASP A 157 2.22 -11.21 1.87
N LYS A 158 2.66 -11.55 0.64
CA LYS A 158 3.67 -10.78 -0.09
C LYS A 158 3.22 -9.35 -0.39
N ILE A 159 1.96 -9.17 -0.77
CA ILE A 159 1.39 -7.83 -1.03
C ILE A 159 1.36 -7.02 0.26
N LYS A 160 0.95 -7.62 1.39
CA LYS A 160 0.95 -6.95 2.70
C LYS A 160 2.33 -6.45 3.11
N GLU A 161 3.38 -7.19 2.78
CA GLU A 161 4.76 -6.79 3.06
C GLU A 161 5.22 -5.54 2.30
N ALA A 162 4.56 -5.13 1.23
CA ALA A 162 4.92 -3.94 0.47
C ALA A 162 4.73 -2.66 1.31
N GLN A 163 5.76 -1.82 1.36
CA GLN A 163 5.77 -0.58 2.12
C GLN A 163 6.02 0.63 1.22
N ILE A 164 5.74 1.83 1.75
CA ILE A 164 6.06 3.08 1.05
C ILE A 164 7.58 3.15 0.77
N GLY A 165 7.91 3.41 -0.49
CA GLY A 165 9.27 3.48 -1.03
C GLY A 165 9.82 2.15 -1.54
N ASP A 166 9.09 1.04 -1.39
CA ASP A 166 9.44 -0.22 -2.04
C ASP A 166 9.25 -0.11 -3.55
N GLN A 167 10.12 -0.77 -4.29
CA GLN A 167 10.02 -0.94 -5.75
C GLN A 167 9.47 -2.34 -6.00
N ILE A 168 8.34 -2.40 -6.66
CA ILE A 168 7.55 -3.62 -6.82
C ILE A 168 7.40 -3.98 -8.28
N HIS A 169 7.13 -5.26 -8.51
CA HIS A 169 6.68 -5.82 -9.76
C HIS A 169 5.49 -6.71 -9.49
N PHE A 170 4.45 -6.61 -10.31
CA PHE A 170 3.35 -7.56 -10.25
C PHE A 170 2.74 -7.81 -11.61
N LYS A 171 2.09 -8.97 -11.72
CA LYS A 171 1.32 -9.40 -12.89
C LYS A 171 -0.04 -9.88 -12.47
N GLY A 172 -1.01 -9.68 -13.35
CA GLY A 172 -2.37 -10.12 -13.09
C GLY A 172 -3.32 -9.72 -14.19
N TYR A 173 -4.56 -9.49 -13.78
CA TYR A 173 -5.62 -9.05 -14.66
C TYR A 173 -6.32 -7.82 -14.10
N ILE A 174 -6.41 -6.75 -14.88
CA ILE A 174 -7.38 -5.69 -14.60
C ILE A 174 -8.76 -6.32 -14.68
N SER A 175 -9.52 -6.27 -13.60
CA SER A 175 -10.74 -7.04 -13.42
C SER A 175 -11.82 -6.23 -12.70
N SER A 176 -13.07 -6.41 -13.07
CA SER A 176 -14.19 -6.11 -12.16
C SER A 176 -14.47 -7.33 -11.29
N TYR A 177 -15.12 -7.13 -10.14
CA TYR A 177 -15.54 -8.26 -9.32
C TYR A 177 -16.82 -7.97 -8.54
N SER A 178 -17.48 -9.06 -8.14
CA SER A 178 -18.68 -9.02 -7.31
C SER A 178 -18.62 -10.11 -6.25
N ILE A 179 -19.36 -9.89 -5.16
CA ILE A 179 -19.54 -10.86 -4.09
C ILE A 179 -21.02 -11.22 -4.07
N ILE A 180 -21.29 -12.50 -4.20
CA ILE A 180 -22.64 -13.04 -4.38
C ILE A 180 -22.97 -13.92 -3.18
N SER A 181 -24.12 -13.68 -2.56
CA SER A 181 -24.66 -14.49 -1.47
C SER A 181 -24.97 -15.91 -1.96
N GLU A 182 -24.50 -16.94 -1.25
CA GLU A 182 -24.87 -18.32 -1.57
C GLU A 182 -26.32 -18.65 -1.19
N GLU A 183 -26.91 -17.91 -0.23
CA GLU A 183 -28.25 -18.20 0.30
C GLU A 183 -29.35 -17.85 -0.72
N ASP A 184 -29.22 -16.70 -1.39
CA ASP A 184 -30.26 -16.13 -2.25
C ASP A 184 -29.76 -15.64 -3.61
N SER A 185 -28.47 -15.85 -3.92
CA SER A 185 -27.83 -15.39 -5.16
C SER A 185 -27.90 -13.87 -5.38
N SER A 186 -28.09 -13.09 -4.32
CA SER A 186 -28.05 -11.63 -4.39
C SER A 186 -26.62 -11.10 -4.45
N ILE A 187 -26.41 -9.99 -5.15
CA ILE A 187 -25.12 -9.28 -5.16
C ILE A 187 -25.01 -8.51 -3.84
N ILE A 188 -24.07 -8.91 -3.00
CA ILE A 188 -23.72 -8.25 -1.72
C ILE A 188 -22.90 -7.00 -2.01
N PHE A 189 -21.91 -7.13 -2.89
CA PHE A 189 -20.97 -6.09 -3.25
C PHE A 189 -20.56 -6.23 -4.71
N SER A 190 -20.28 -5.10 -5.37
CA SER A 190 -19.70 -5.11 -6.71
C SER A 190 -18.80 -3.90 -6.90
N ARG A 191 -17.69 -4.10 -7.59
CA ARG A 191 -16.71 -3.07 -7.89
C ARG A 191 -16.25 -3.20 -9.34
N GLY A 192 -16.32 -2.07 -10.05
CA GLY A 192 -15.76 -1.90 -11.38
C GLY A 192 -14.26 -1.61 -11.34
N THR A 193 -13.68 -1.36 -12.51
CA THR A 193 -12.26 -0.98 -12.64
C THR A 193 -12.10 0.06 -13.73
N SER A 194 -11.12 0.96 -13.57
CA SER A 194 -10.64 1.75 -14.70
C SER A 194 -9.96 0.83 -15.71
N THR A 195 -10.17 1.12 -16.99
CA THR A 195 -9.47 0.49 -18.12
C THR A 195 -8.79 1.55 -19.01
N ILE A 196 -8.98 2.84 -18.67
CA ILE A 196 -8.47 3.97 -19.41
C ILE A 196 -7.31 4.56 -18.62
N ARG A 197 -6.12 4.51 -19.20
CA ARG A 197 -4.86 4.96 -18.58
C ARG A 197 -4.78 6.46 -18.33
N GLU A 198 -5.52 7.24 -19.12
CA GLU A 198 -5.54 8.70 -19.05
C GLU A 198 -6.71 9.22 -18.19
N ASP A 199 -7.48 8.32 -17.55
CA ASP A 199 -8.57 8.75 -16.68
C ASP A 199 -8.01 9.41 -15.42
N THR A 200 -8.65 10.50 -14.99
CA THR A 200 -8.22 11.31 -13.86
C THR A 200 -9.39 11.49 -12.88
N GLY A 201 -9.12 11.44 -11.58
CA GLY A 201 -10.13 11.59 -10.53
C GLY A 201 -10.60 10.26 -9.91
N ASP A 202 -11.72 10.31 -9.20
CA ASP A 202 -12.19 9.26 -8.26
C ASP A 202 -12.51 7.89 -8.92
N ASN A 203 -12.57 7.80 -10.26
CA ASN A 203 -12.85 6.58 -11.02
C ASN A 203 -11.61 5.97 -11.71
N SER A 204 -10.41 6.50 -11.48
CA SER A 204 -9.16 6.08 -12.14
C SER A 204 -8.50 4.83 -11.54
N CYS A 205 -9.13 4.17 -10.55
CA CYS A 205 -8.52 3.05 -9.85
C CYS A 205 -8.52 1.77 -10.70
N GLU A 206 -7.38 1.09 -10.73
CA GLU A 206 -7.23 -0.21 -11.37
C GLU A 206 -7.45 -1.29 -10.31
N THR A 207 -8.50 -2.10 -10.46
CA THR A 207 -8.66 -3.31 -9.67
C THR A 207 -7.94 -4.45 -10.38
N VAL A 208 -6.98 -5.08 -9.69
CA VAL A 208 -6.10 -6.09 -10.28
C VAL A 208 -6.21 -7.40 -9.52
N TYR A 209 -6.62 -8.45 -10.22
CA TYR A 209 -6.45 -9.83 -9.76
C TYR A 209 -5.00 -10.26 -9.95
N VAL A 210 -4.23 -10.27 -8.87
CA VAL A 210 -2.78 -10.48 -8.86
C VAL A 210 -2.45 -11.95 -8.88
N THR A 211 -1.66 -12.36 -9.86
CA THR A 211 -1.19 -13.75 -10.05
C THR A 211 0.30 -13.91 -9.75
N ASP A 212 1.05 -12.81 -9.69
CA ASP A 212 2.47 -12.78 -9.37
C ASP A 212 2.82 -11.44 -8.73
N PHE A 213 3.66 -11.45 -7.70
CA PHE A 213 4.05 -10.25 -6.96
C PHE A 213 5.46 -10.41 -6.38
N GLU A 214 6.28 -9.39 -6.59
CA GLU A 214 7.65 -9.31 -6.09
C GLU A 214 7.96 -7.89 -5.61
N ILE A 215 8.67 -7.81 -4.47
CA ILE A 215 9.33 -6.58 -4.04
C ILE A 215 10.75 -6.61 -4.60
N VAL A 216 10.90 -6.08 -5.82
CA VAL A 216 12.16 -6.04 -6.58
C VAL A 216 13.28 -5.40 -5.76
N LYS A 217 12.96 -4.33 -5.03
CA LYS A 217 13.91 -3.68 -4.13
C LYS A 217 13.19 -3.00 -2.96
N LYS A 218 13.60 -3.36 -1.74
CA LYS A 218 13.12 -2.73 -0.50
C LYS A 218 13.61 -1.29 -0.38
N ASN A 219 12.79 -0.43 0.22
CA ASN A 219 13.17 0.94 0.57
C ASN A 219 14.40 0.91 1.51
N PRO A 220 15.54 1.53 1.16
CA PRO A 220 16.73 1.60 2.02
C PRO A 220 16.55 2.50 3.26
N ASN A 221 15.33 2.97 3.54
CA ASN A 221 15.04 3.92 4.60
C ASN A 221 15.32 3.38 6.02
N ILE A 222 16.48 3.74 6.56
CA ILE A 222 16.89 3.43 7.93
C ILE A 222 15.91 3.95 8.99
N PHE A 223 15.15 5.02 8.70
CA PHE A 223 14.20 5.58 9.66
C PHE A 223 13.03 4.64 9.93
N ALA A 224 12.61 3.82 8.96
CA ALA A 224 11.59 2.79 9.16
C ALA A 224 12.07 1.73 10.17
N LEU A 225 13.31 1.27 10.03
CA LEU A 225 13.92 0.33 10.95
C LEU A 225 14.08 0.93 12.36
N LEU A 226 14.62 2.15 12.45
CA LEU A 226 14.77 2.85 13.73
C LEU A 226 13.41 3.11 14.41
N TYR A 227 12.38 3.41 13.62
CA TYR A 227 11.02 3.61 14.13
C TYR A 227 10.50 2.34 14.81
N GLN A 228 10.71 1.17 14.20
CA GLN A 228 10.34 -0.12 14.79
C GLN A 228 11.08 -0.38 16.11
N TYR A 229 12.39 -0.11 16.18
CA TYR A 229 13.13 -0.21 17.44
C TYR A 229 12.67 0.79 18.51
N ALA A 230 12.25 1.99 18.12
CA ALA A 230 11.69 2.97 19.04
C ALA A 230 10.37 2.45 19.66
N ILE A 231 9.52 1.76 18.89
CA ILE A 231 8.32 1.09 19.42
C ILE A 231 8.70 0.04 20.47
N TYR A 232 9.63 -0.87 20.15
CA TYR A 232 10.07 -1.90 21.09
C TYR A 232 10.66 -1.30 22.36
N ALA A 233 11.42 -0.22 22.25
CA ALA A 233 11.95 0.51 23.40
C ALA A 233 10.83 1.11 24.26
N LEU A 234 9.79 1.71 23.67
CA LEU A 234 8.63 2.23 24.41
C LEU A 234 7.87 1.13 25.14
N ILE A 235 7.62 -0.01 24.48
CA ILE A 235 6.96 -1.18 25.10
C ILE A 235 7.78 -1.67 26.29
N PHE A 236 9.09 -1.84 26.10
CA PHE A 236 9.99 -2.33 27.14
C PHE A 236 10.04 -1.38 28.35
N LEU A 237 10.17 -0.07 28.13
CA LEU A 237 10.19 0.93 29.21
C LEU A 237 8.85 1.02 29.94
N THR A 238 7.74 0.81 29.23
CA THR A 238 6.40 0.71 29.84
C THR A 238 6.32 -0.50 30.76
N ALA A 239 6.77 -1.67 30.29
CA ALA A 239 6.81 -2.89 31.10
C ALA A 239 7.68 -2.74 32.36
N ILE A 240 8.87 -2.14 32.24
CA ILE A 240 9.72 -1.84 33.40
C ILE A 240 9.00 -0.90 34.38
N SER A 241 8.37 0.15 33.88
CA SER A 241 7.68 1.12 34.74
C SER A 241 6.54 0.48 35.53
N LEU A 242 5.79 -0.45 34.90
CA LEU A 242 4.74 -1.22 35.56
C LEU A 242 5.30 -2.18 36.62
N LEU A 243 6.40 -2.88 36.33
CA LEU A 243 7.07 -3.74 37.30
C LEU A 243 7.57 -2.95 38.50
N MET A 244 8.17 -1.77 38.28
CA MET A 244 8.63 -0.89 39.37
C MET A 244 7.48 -0.32 40.22
N TRP A 245 6.26 -0.28 39.70
CA TRP A 245 5.09 0.14 40.47
C TRP A 245 4.49 -1.02 41.28
N ALA A 246 4.63 -2.26 40.79
CA ALA A 246 4.13 -3.46 41.43
C ALA A 246 4.99 -3.98 42.59
N PHE A 247 6.28 -3.60 42.65
CA PHE A 247 7.26 -4.00 43.68
C PHE A 247 7.83 -2.79 44.42
#